data_AF-A0A538G4K0-F1
#
_entry.id   AF-A0A538G4K0-F1
#
_cell.length_a   1.000
_cell.length_b   1.000
_cell.length_c   1.000
_cell.angle_alpha   90.00
_cell.angle_beta   90.00
_cell.angle_gamma   90.00
#
_symmetry.space_group_name_H-M   'P 1'
#
loop_
_entity.id
_entity.type
_entity.pdbx_description
1 polymer ?
#
loop_
_entity_poly.entity_id
_entity_poly.type
_entity_poly.pdbx_seq_one_letter_code
_entity_poly.pdbx_strand_id
1 'polypeptide(L)'
;MSPATTDDLQRVRAQAKWARMSARKARIVLDHIRGRTVPEARTILAFTSRAAATEIDKVLRSAVANAEANHGLDGDELVVESAYADEGPTLKRWRARARGRVNRVRKRTCHVTLVLAEVPEPVRPARRTRRREAQQSEAGAPEQKPSAAKPKASTRRKKKEAVA
;
A
#
# COMPACT_ATOMS: atom_id res chain seq x y z
N MET A 1 16.29 -15.33 -25.67
CA MET A 1 15.29 -14.23 -25.55
C MET A 1 15.83 -13.25 -24.52
N SER A 2 16.43 -12.15 -24.97
CA SER A 2 16.85 -11.07 -24.06
C SER A 2 15.60 -10.33 -23.57
N PRO A 3 15.45 -10.07 -22.25
CA PRO A 3 14.38 -9.21 -21.77
C PRO A 3 14.67 -7.77 -22.24
N ALA A 4 13.61 -7.08 -22.68
CA ALA A 4 13.67 -5.71 -23.18
C ALA A 4 14.42 -4.77 -22.22
N THR A 5 15.25 -3.92 -22.81
CA THR A 5 15.99 -2.82 -22.18
C THR A 5 15.05 -1.95 -21.34
N THR A 6 15.29 -1.83 -20.03
CA THR A 6 14.49 -1.03 -19.07
C THR A 6 14.73 0.49 -19.19
N ASP A 7 15.39 0.95 -20.24
CA ASP A 7 15.75 2.36 -20.45
C ASP A 7 14.62 3.19 -21.11
N ASP A 8 13.62 2.55 -21.73
CA ASP A 8 12.60 3.27 -22.51
C ASP A 8 11.32 3.63 -21.73
N LEU A 9 11.22 3.30 -20.44
CA LEU A 9 10.11 3.73 -19.60
C LEU A 9 10.36 5.16 -19.12
N GLN A 10 9.41 6.05 -19.35
CA GLN A 10 9.50 7.44 -18.91
C GLN A 10 9.53 7.50 -17.37
N ARG A 11 10.63 8.04 -16.84
CA ARG A 11 10.90 8.13 -15.39
C ARG A 11 10.75 9.55 -14.90
N VAL A 12 9.97 9.75 -13.84
CA VAL A 12 9.80 11.04 -13.17
C VAL A 12 10.49 11.01 -11.82
N ARG A 13 11.40 11.94 -11.59
CA ARG A 13 12.20 12.01 -10.36
C ARG A 13 11.77 13.20 -9.50
N ALA A 14 11.64 12.95 -8.19
CA ALA A 14 11.50 14.01 -7.19
C ALA A 14 12.50 13.81 -6.05
N GLN A 15 12.96 14.93 -5.47
CA GLN A 15 13.92 14.91 -4.36
C GLN A 15 13.59 15.95 -3.30
N ALA A 16 13.70 15.54 -2.03
CA ALA A 16 13.82 16.47 -0.92
C ALA A 16 15.27 16.47 -0.41
N LYS A 17 15.93 17.63 -0.49
CA LYS A 17 17.29 17.81 0.00
C LYS A 17 17.31 18.40 1.41
N TRP A 18 18.27 17.94 2.21
CA TRP A 18 18.52 18.41 3.58
C TRP A 18 17.35 18.22 4.56
N ALA A 19 16.55 17.17 4.37
CA ALA A 19 15.49 16.81 5.30
C ALA A 19 16.07 16.56 6.71
N ARG A 20 15.42 17.10 7.74
CA ARG A 20 15.93 17.14 9.13
C ARG A 20 15.64 15.84 9.89
N MET A 21 15.93 14.71 9.25
CA MET A 21 15.79 13.37 9.81
C MET A 21 17.01 12.50 9.51
N SER A 22 17.05 11.32 10.14
CA SER A 22 18.10 10.33 9.84
C SER A 22 17.67 9.45 8.67
N ALA A 23 18.58 9.19 7.73
CA ALA A 23 18.34 8.31 6.58
C ALA A 23 17.77 6.95 6.98
N ARG A 24 18.24 6.34 8.08
CA ARG A 24 17.70 5.06 8.58
C ARG A 24 16.20 5.12 8.91
N LYS A 25 15.72 6.23 9.47
CA LYS A 25 14.28 6.38 9.79
C LYS A 25 13.44 6.54 8.52
N ALA A 26 13.98 7.26 7.52
CA ALA A 26 13.33 7.39 6.23
C ALA A 26 13.25 6.06 5.49
N ARG A 27 14.36 5.29 5.44
CA ARG A 27 14.44 4.00 4.73
C ARG A 27 13.35 3.01 5.15
N ILE A 28 13.09 2.89 6.45
CA ILE A 28 12.01 2.00 6.96
C ILE A 28 10.66 2.33 6.32
N VAL A 29 10.34 3.61 6.14
CA VAL A 29 9.08 4.03 5.53
C VAL A 29 9.14 3.87 4.00
N LEU A 30 10.28 4.17 3.38
CA LEU A 30 10.48 4.02 1.94
C LEU A 30 10.37 2.56 1.47
N ASP A 31 10.78 1.61 2.32
CA ASP A 31 10.66 0.19 2.01
C ASP A 31 9.20 -0.29 1.94
N HIS A 32 8.25 0.41 2.59
CA HIS A 32 6.83 0.09 2.49
C HIS A 32 6.19 0.52 1.16
N ILE A 33 6.70 1.59 0.54
CA ILE A 33 6.13 2.17 -0.68
C ILE A 33 6.81 1.68 -1.97
N ARG A 34 7.98 1.02 -1.87
CA ARG A 34 8.71 0.53 -3.04
C ARG A 34 7.88 -0.52 -3.79
N GLY A 35 7.72 -0.34 -5.11
CA GLY A 35 6.96 -1.25 -5.98
C GLY A 35 5.43 -1.14 -5.82
N ARG A 36 4.93 -0.12 -5.14
CA ARG A 36 3.48 0.14 -4.99
C ARG A 36 3.01 1.19 -5.99
N THR A 37 1.73 1.14 -6.33
CA THR A 37 1.08 2.20 -7.10
C THR A 37 1.00 3.49 -6.26
N VAL A 38 0.91 4.64 -6.92
CA VAL A 38 0.78 5.93 -6.22
C VAL A 38 -0.42 5.97 -5.25
N PRO A 39 -1.63 5.50 -5.61
CA PRO A 39 -2.77 5.49 -4.68
C PRO A 39 -2.54 4.61 -3.44
N GLU A 40 -1.93 3.43 -3.62
CA GLU A 40 -1.57 2.55 -2.51
C GLU A 40 -0.52 3.19 -1.62
N ALA A 41 0.52 3.80 -2.20
CA ALA A 41 1.57 4.48 -1.47
C ALA A 41 1.02 5.66 -0.64
N ARG A 42 0.11 6.47 -1.20
CA ARG A 42 -0.58 7.56 -0.48
C ARG A 42 -1.33 7.02 0.74
N THR A 43 -2.05 5.91 0.58
CA THR A 43 -2.78 5.27 1.67
C THR A 43 -1.84 4.77 2.77
N ILE A 44 -0.76 4.07 2.40
CA ILE A 44 0.23 3.58 3.35
C ILE A 44 0.86 4.73 4.13
N LEU A 45 1.24 5.82 3.46
CA LEU A 45 1.86 6.98 4.09
C LEU A 45 0.91 7.71 5.03
N ALA A 46 -0.38 7.81 4.68
CA ALA A 46 -1.40 8.44 5.51
C ALA A 46 -1.60 7.73 6.86
N PHE A 47 -1.53 6.39 6.89
CA PHE A 47 -1.74 5.59 8.10
C PHE A 47 -0.44 5.17 8.82
N THR A 48 0.71 5.57 8.30
CA THR A 48 2.00 5.28 8.94
C THR A 48 2.24 6.21 10.13
N SER A 49 2.42 5.64 11.33
CA SER A 49 2.64 6.39 12.58
C SER A 49 4.02 7.08 12.70
N ARG A 50 4.91 6.88 11.73
CA ARG A 50 6.27 7.45 11.74
C ARG A 50 6.25 8.88 11.20
N ALA A 51 6.89 9.81 11.92
CA ALA A 51 7.04 11.21 11.48
C ALA A 51 7.69 11.38 10.08
N ALA A 52 8.55 10.44 9.67
CA ALA A 52 9.17 10.47 8.34
C ALA A 52 8.14 10.34 7.20
N ALA A 53 6.96 9.76 7.46
CA ALA A 53 5.90 9.62 6.46
C ALA A 53 5.40 10.98 5.96
N THR A 54 5.29 11.98 6.83
CA THR A 54 4.84 13.33 6.45
C THR A 54 5.78 14.01 5.47
N GLU A 55 7.10 13.82 5.64
CA GLU A 55 8.10 14.38 4.75
C GLU A 55 8.13 13.61 3.41
N ILE A 56 7.99 12.29 3.43
CA ILE A 56 7.96 11.45 2.22
C ILE A 56 6.68 11.70 1.40
N ASP A 57 5.53 11.88 2.06
CA ASP A 57 4.25 12.20 1.40
C ASP A 57 4.33 13.51 0.60
N LYS A 58 5.02 14.53 1.12
CA LYS A 58 5.29 15.76 0.38
C LYS A 58 6.11 15.51 -0.89
N VAL A 59 7.13 14.64 -0.82
CA VAL A 59 7.94 14.29 -1.99
C VAL A 59 7.12 13.51 -3.00
N LEU A 60 6.26 12.59 -2.55
CA LEU A 60 5.37 11.82 -3.42
C LEU A 60 4.39 12.73 -4.15
N ARG A 61 3.75 13.67 -3.44
CA ARG A 61 2.85 14.68 -4.04
C ARG A 61 3.58 15.54 -5.07
N SER A 62 4.81 15.94 -4.77
CA SER A 62 5.64 16.69 -5.73
C SER A 62 6.01 15.85 -6.95
N ALA A 63 6.28 14.55 -6.78
CA ALA A 63 6.58 13.66 -7.89
C ALA A 63 5.40 13.52 -8.85
N VAL A 64 4.20 13.35 -8.31
CA VAL A 64 2.95 13.28 -9.09
C VAL A 64 2.70 14.59 -9.84
N ALA A 65 2.80 15.73 -9.15
CA ALA A 65 2.64 17.03 -9.79
C ALA A 65 3.65 17.26 -10.92
N ASN A 66 4.90 16.79 -10.77
CA ASN A 66 5.90 16.87 -11.83
C ASN A 66 5.57 15.96 -13.02
N ALA A 67 4.96 14.80 -12.78
CA ALA A 67 4.56 13.87 -13.82
C ALA A 67 3.40 14.45 -14.66
N GLU A 68 2.40 14.99 -13.98
CA GLU A 68 1.24 15.64 -14.61
C GLU A 68 1.67 16.89 -15.40
N ALA A 69 2.45 17.78 -14.79
CA ALA A 69 2.78 19.08 -15.39
C ALA A 69 3.79 18.98 -16.54
N ASN A 70 4.83 18.14 -16.42
CA ASN A 70 5.92 18.11 -17.40
C ASN A 70 5.77 17.02 -18.46
N HIS A 71 5.08 15.93 -18.12
CA HIS A 71 4.99 14.74 -18.98
C HIS A 71 3.55 14.39 -19.36
N GLY A 72 2.54 15.06 -18.81
CA GLY A 72 1.14 14.80 -19.12
C GLY A 72 0.67 13.40 -18.72
N LEU A 73 1.37 12.76 -17.78
CA LEU A 73 1.07 11.40 -17.31
C LEU A 73 -0.05 11.45 -16.26
N ASP A 74 -0.88 10.41 -16.23
CA ASP A 74 -1.86 10.25 -15.16
C ASP A 74 -1.17 9.80 -13.87
N GLY A 75 -1.29 10.60 -12.82
CA GLY A 75 -0.67 10.35 -11.52
C GLY A 75 -1.11 9.05 -10.84
N ASP A 76 -2.31 8.56 -11.14
CA ASP A 76 -2.86 7.35 -10.51
C ASP A 76 -2.36 6.05 -11.13
N GLU A 77 -1.87 6.09 -12.38
CA GLU A 77 -1.34 4.95 -13.12
C GLU A 77 0.16 4.70 -12.86
N LEU A 78 0.83 5.67 -12.21
CA LEU A 78 2.25 5.60 -11.90
C LEU A 78 2.57 4.61 -10.77
N VAL A 79 3.75 4.00 -10.86
CA VAL A 79 4.30 3.10 -9.85
C VAL A 79 5.60 3.65 -9.31
N VAL A 80 5.82 3.46 -8.00
CA VAL A 80 7.09 3.79 -7.35
C VAL A 80 8.13 2.74 -7.72
N GLU A 81 8.94 3.03 -8.74
CA GLU A 81 10.01 2.14 -9.19
C GLU A 81 11.14 2.07 -8.15
N SER A 82 11.68 3.23 -7.76
CA SER A 82 12.76 3.30 -6.79
C SER A 82 12.54 4.40 -5.75
N ALA A 83 12.84 4.04 -4.50
CA ALA A 83 12.66 4.89 -3.34
C ALA A 83 13.82 4.66 -2.37
N TYR A 84 14.66 5.67 -2.19
CA TYR A 84 15.85 5.57 -1.36
C TYR A 84 16.16 6.89 -0.64
N ALA A 85 16.90 6.77 0.46
CA ALA A 85 17.35 7.90 1.25
C ALA A 85 18.85 7.82 1.51
N ASP A 86 19.55 8.87 1.10
CA ASP A 86 20.98 9.05 1.26
C ASP A 86 21.30 9.87 2.50
N GLU A 87 22.48 9.62 3.08
CA GLU A 87 22.93 10.43 4.21
C GLU A 87 23.33 11.83 3.73
N GLY A 88 22.84 12.84 4.45
CA GLY A 88 23.22 14.23 4.23
C GLY A 88 24.29 14.70 5.22
N PRO A 89 24.65 16.00 5.15
CA PRO A 89 25.60 16.59 6.07
C PRO A 89 25.15 16.43 7.53
N THR A 90 26.06 15.95 8.38
CA THR A 90 25.79 15.74 9.80
C THR A 90 26.40 16.86 10.64
N LEU A 91 25.53 17.60 11.35
CA LEU A 91 25.96 18.65 12.26
C LEU A 91 26.40 18.03 13.60
N LYS A 92 27.59 18.42 14.06
CA LYS A 92 28.16 18.00 15.35
C LYS A 92 27.70 18.97 16.45
N ARG A 93 27.18 18.45 17.56
CA ARG A 93 26.83 19.20 18.78
C ARG A 93 27.38 18.46 19.99
N TRP A 94 27.66 19.18 21.05
CA TRP A 94 28.18 18.62 22.30
C TRP A 94 27.09 18.59 23.36
N ARG A 95 27.11 17.57 24.22
CA ARG A 95 26.24 17.48 25.40
C ARG A 95 27.10 17.10 26.60
N ALA A 96 27.09 17.95 27.62
CA ALA A 96 27.77 17.70 28.89
C ALA A 96 27.21 16.45 29.58
N ARG A 97 28.07 15.73 30.29
CA ARG A 97 27.76 14.53 31.08
C ARG A 97 28.48 14.61 32.43
N ALA A 98 28.11 13.72 33.34
CA ALA A 98 28.70 13.62 34.67
C ALA A 98 30.23 13.45 34.61
N ARG A 99 30.91 13.95 35.65
CA ARG A 99 32.38 13.86 35.84
C ARG A 99 33.19 14.50 34.70
N GLY A 100 32.79 15.68 34.23
CA GLY A 100 33.52 16.42 33.18
C GLY A 100 33.53 15.78 31.79
N ARG A 101 32.75 14.72 31.57
CA ARG A 101 32.70 14.01 30.29
C ARG A 101 31.82 14.76 29.28
N VAL A 102 32.16 14.66 28.00
CA VAL A 102 31.39 15.28 26.91
C VAL A 102 31.05 14.23 25.85
N ASN A 103 29.76 14.10 25.54
CA ASN A 103 29.29 13.23 24.46
C ASN A 103 28.97 14.04 23.20
N ARG A 104 29.25 13.47 22.04
CA ARG A 104 28.89 14.07 20.75
C ARG A 104 27.47 13.67 20.33
N VAL A 105 26.59 14.66 20.19
CA VAL A 105 25.25 14.51 19.59
C VAL A 105 25.35 14.83 18.10
N ARG A 106 24.93 13.88 17.25
CA ARG A 106 24.93 14.04 15.79
C ARG A 106 23.52 14.44 15.33
N LYS A 107 23.37 15.64 14.79
CA LYS A 107 22.13 16.08 14.12
C LYS A 107 22.27 15.75 12.64
N ARG A 108 21.82 14.55 12.28
CA ARG A 108 21.87 14.01 10.92
C ARG A 108 20.80 14.65 10.05
N THR A 109 21.10 14.79 8.77
CA THR A 109 20.14 15.12 7.72
C THR A 109 20.15 14.01 6.67
N CYS A 110 19.17 14.00 5.78
CA CYS A 110 19.13 13.07 4.66
C CYS A 110 18.60 13.74 3.39
N HIS A 111 18.86 13.08 2.28
CA HIS A 111 18.27 13.39 0.98
C HIS A 111 17.35 12.23 0.61
N VAL A 112 16.08 12.52 0.33
CA VAL A 112 15.09 11.51 -0.08
C VAL A 112 14.90 11.64 -1.58
N THR A 113 15.03 10.54 -2.30
CA THR A 113 14.76 10.48 -3.75
C THR A 113 13.65 9.47 -4.01
N LEU A 114 12.66 9.89 -4.80
CA LEU A 114 11.62 9.03 -5.35
C LEU A 114 11.70 9.07 -6.87
N VAL A 115 11.57 7.91 -7.49
CA VAL A 115 11.44 7.74 -8.94
C VAL A 115 10.13 7.02 -9.21
N LEU A 116 9.27 7.66 -9.99
CA LEU A 116 8.05 7.09 -10.52
C LEU A 116 8.30 6.65 -11.96
N ALA A 117 7.71 5.53 -12.34
CA ALA A 117 7.72 5.03 -13.71
C ALA A 117 6.31 4.64 -14.13
N GLU A 118 6.04 4.78 -15.41
CA GLU A 118 4.86 4.21 -16.05
C GLU A 118 5.05 2.70 -16.21
N VAL A 119 4.03 1.92 -15.88
CA VAL A 119 4.05 0.47 -16.09
C VAL A 119 3.08 0.16 -17.23
N PRO A 120 3.52 -0.50 -18.31
CA PRO A 120 2.69 -0.76 -19.49
C PRO A 120 1.56 -1.78 -19.23
N GLU A 121 1.54 -2.44 -18.07
CA GLU A 121 0.50 -3.38 -17.66
C GLU A 121 -0.06 -2.97 -16.29
N PRO A 122 -1.34 -2.60 -16.17
CA PRO A 122 -1.94 -2.34 -14.88
C PRO A 122 -2.03 -3.66 -14.13
N VAL A 123 -1.20 -3.83 -13.10
CA VAL A 123 -1.27 -4.96 -12.17
C VAL A 123 -2.57 -4.83 -11.37
N ARG A 124 -3.69 -5.19 -11.99
CA ARG A 124 -4.97 -5.33 -11.32
C ARG A 124 -4.75 -6.32 -10.18
N PRO A 125 -4.96 -5.95 -8.91
CA PRO A 125 -4.80 -6.92 -7.84
C PRO A 125 -5.79 -8.05 -8.10
N ALA A 126 -5.26 -9.25 -8.34
CA ALA A 126 -5.97 -10.49 -8.70
C ALA A 126 -7.03 -10.96 -7.67
N ARG A 127 -7.34 -10.14 -6.66
CA ARG A 127 -8.37 -10.37 -5.65
C ARG A 127 -9.77 -9.96 -6.10
N ARG A 128 -9.91 -9.06 -7.09
CA ARG A 128 -11.22 -8.54 -7.51
C ARG A 128 -11.95 -9.47 -8.48
N THR A 129 -11.23 -10.27 -9.26
CA THR A 129 -11.81 -11.26 -10.19
C THR A 129 -12.38 -12.47 -9.46
N ARG A 130 -11.67 -13.03 -8.46
CA ARG A 130 -12.12 -14.21 -7.72
C ARG A 130 -13.45 -14.03 -6.97
N ARG A 131 -13.72 -12.83 -6.42
CA ARG A 131 -14.98 -12.55 -5.72
C ARG A 131 -16.16 -12.36 -6.68
N ARG A 132 -15.91 -11.85 -7.90
CA ARG A 132 -16.93 -11.70 -8.94
C ARG A 132 -17.27 -13.03 -9.61
N GLU A 133 -16.26 -13.86 -9.84
CA GLU A 133 -16.42 -15.22 -10.38
C GLU A 133 -17.17 -16.14 -9.41
N ALA A 134 -16.86 -16.07 -8.10
CA ALA A 134 -17.58 -16.82 -7.07
C ALA A 134 -19.06 -16.38 -6.91
N GLN A 135 -19.36 -15.10 -7.10
CA GLN A 135 -20.73 -14.58 -7.03
C GLN A 135 -21.56 -14.89 -8.28
N GLN A 136 -20.92 -15.10 -9.43
CA GLN A 136 -21.59 -15.49 -10.67
C GLN A 136 -21.92 -16.99 -10.73
N SER A 137 -21.15 -17.85 -10.06
CA SER A 137 -21.46 -19.28 -9.95
C SER A 137 -22.62 -19.59 -8.99
N GLU A 138 -22.84 -18.77 -7.95
CA GLU A 138 -23.96 -18.96 -7.01
C GLU A 138 -25.32 -18.49 -7.57
N ALA A 139 -25.32 -17.56 -8.53
CA ALA A 139 -26.54 -17.05 -9.17
C ALA A 139 -27.03 -17.90 -10.37
N GLY A 140 -26.30 -18.96 -10.73
CA GLY A 140 -26.51 -19.73 -11.96
C GLY A 140 -27.23 -21.07 -11.84
N ALA A 141 -27.74 -21.45 -10.66
CA ALA A 141 -28.47 -22.72 -10.49
C ALA A 141 -30.00 -22.50 -10.52
N PRO A 142 -30.72 -22.92 -11.57
CA PRO A 142 -32.16 -23.01 -11.53
C PRO A 142 -32.58 -24.36 -10.91
N GLU A 143 -33.03 -24.36 -9.66
CA GLU A 143 -33.72 -25.53 -9.07
C GLU A 143 -35.11 -25.68 -9.69
N GLN A 144 -35.23 -26.58 -10.66
CA GLN A 144 -36.49 -27.12 -11.12
C GLN A 144 -37.01 -28.15 -10.11
N LYS A 145 -38.20 -27.91 -9.57
CA LYS A 145 -39.00 -28.92 -8.84
C LYS A 145 -39.30 -30.12 -9.74
N PRO A 146 -39.40 -31.32 -9.16
CA PRO A 146 -40.42 -32.26 -9.60
C PRO A 146 -41.38 -32.65 -8.48
N SER A 147 -42.64 -32.72 -8.88
CA SER A 147 -43.81 -33.20 -8.16
C SER A 147 -43.94 -34.73 -8.19
N ALA A 148 -44.54 -35.27 -7.12
CA ALA A 148 -45.24 -36.57 -6.94
C ALA A 148 -44.63 -37.34 -5.74
N ALA A 149 -45.34 -37.94 -4.79
CA ALA A 149 -46.75 -38.18 -4.52
C ALA A 149 -46.90 -38.49 -3.01
N LYS A 150 -48.05 -38.18 -2.40
CA LYS A 150 -48.44 -38.61 -1.04
C LYS A 150 -48.92 -40.08 -1.06
N PRO A 151 -48.95 -40.76 0.10
CA PRO A 151 -50.27 -40.90 0.71
C PRO A 151 -50.33 -40.53 2.19
N LYS A 152 -51.57 -40.27 2.59
CA LYS A 152 -52.04 -39.73 3.87
C LYS A 152 -52.09 -40.83 4.94
N ALA A 153 -51.84 -40.47 6.20
CA ALA A 153 -52.55 -41.06 7.33
C ALA A 153 -52.98 -39.94 8.28
N SER A 154 -54.30 -39.83 8.45
CA SER A 154 -54.99 -38.93 9.36
C SER A 154 -55.62 -39.75 10.48
N THR A 155 -55.47 -39.31 11.73
CA THR A 155 -56.49 -39.34 12.83
C THR A 155 -55.77 -39.00 14.14
N ARG A 156 -55.94 -37.81 14.74
CA ARG A 156 -57.06 -37.26 15.52
C ARG A 156 -57.25 -37.91 16.91
N ARG A 157 -56.84 -37.13 17.94
CA ARG A 157 -57.45 -36.90 19.29
C ARG A 157 -57.35 -37.94 20.43
N LYS A 158 -56.98 -37.35 21.59
CA LYS A 158 -57.59 -37.38 22.95
C LYS A 158 -56.83 -38.13 24.08
N LYS A 159 -56.34 -37.33 25.05
CA LYS A 159 -56.41 -37.43 26.53
C LYS A 159 -56.77 -38.80 27.16
N LYS A 160 -55.93 -39.31 28.08
CA LYS A 160 -56.24 -39.62 29.51
C LYS A 160 -55.06 -40.29 30.28
N GLU A 161 -54.96 -39.93 31.57
CA GLU A 161 -54.52 -40.69 32.78
C GLU A 161 -53.06 -41.21 32.84
N ALA A 162 -52.19 -40.81 33.79
CA ALA A 162 -52.12 -41.01 35.25
C ALA A 162 -51.47 -42.35 35.69
N VAL A 163 -50.64 -42.29 36.75
CA VAL A 163 -49.95 -43.37 37.52
C VAL A 163 -48.61 -43.84 36.91
N ALA A 164 -47.45 -43.88 37.57
CA ALA A 164 -47.05 -43.81 38.99
C ALA A 164 -45.82 -42.88 39.18
#